data_AF-A0A5A7QUQ3-F1
#
_entry.id   AF-A0A5A7QUQ3-F1
#
_cell.length_a   1.000
_cell.length_b   1.000
_cell.length_c   1.000
_cell.angle_alpha   90.00
_cell.angle_beta   90.00
_cell.angle_gamma   90.00
#
_symmetry.space_group_name_H-M   'P 1'
#
loop_
_entity.id
_entity.type
_entity.pdbx_description
1 polymer ?
#
loop_
_entity_poly.entity_id
_entity_poly.type
_entity_poly.pdbx_seq_one_letter_code
_entity_poly.pdbx_strand_id
1 'polypeptide(L)'
;MGGGEKLNDGNAPLKALNHVSRVCRSVEKSVEFYTKILGFVVVERPETFDFDGAWLFNYGVGVHLVKCRDDDEEKLPGDANRPLDPMDNHISFQCEKMEEMEQKLKEGGVKYMKRTIGEEEGAPIDQLFLNDPDGFMIEICNCENLKLQSSQPIKLPSDKHNPPIELTKTDEKGRC
;
A
#
# COMPACT_ATOMS: atom_id res chain seq x y z
N MET A 1 11.82 -41.05 -15.71
CA MET A 1 11.88 -39.83 -16.55
C MET A 1 10.50 -39.20 -16.51
N GLY A 2 10.29 -38.21 -15.62
CA GLY A 2 8.99 -37.58 -15.43
C GLY A 2 8.77 -36.54 -16.52
N GLY A 3 7.77 -36.77 -17.38
CA GLY A 3 7.31 -35.78 -18.34
C GLY A 3 6.65 -34.63 -17.60
N GLY A 4 7.36 -33.52 -17.46
CA GLY A 4 6.77 -32.27 -16.99
C GLY A 4 5.81 -31.77 -18.05
N GLU A 5 4.53 -31.71 -17.72
CA GLU A 5 3.52 -31.03 -18.53
C GLU A 5 4.00 -29.59 -18.75
N LYS A 6 4.10 -29.16 -20.01
CA LYS A 6 4.41 -27.77 -20.34
C LYS A 6 3.29 -26.90 -19.80
N LEU A 7 3.63 -25.99 -18.89
CA LEU A 7 2.71 -24.94 -18.47
C LEU A 7 2.24 -24.20 -19.73
N ASN A 8 0.93 -23.99 -19.84
CA ASN A 8 0.33 -23.28 -20.97
C ASN A 8 0.87 -21.85 -21.00
N ASP A 9 1.45 -21.43 -22.13
CA ASP A 9 2.05 -20.09 -22.35
C ASP A 9 1.00 -18.94 -22.38
N GLY A 10 -0.25 -19.24 -22.06
CA GLY A 10 -1.31 -18.25 -21.93
C GLY A 10 -1.13 -17.36 -20.71
N ASN A 11 -1.44 -16.07 -20.86
CA ASN A 11 -1.39 -15.11 -19.74
C ASN A 11 -2.25 -15.59 -18.55
N ALA A 12 -1.73 -15.42 -17.33
CA ALA A 12 -2.48 -15.69 -16.11
C ALA A 12 -3.83 -14.92 -16.11
N PRO A 13 -4.92 -15.53 -15.60
CA PRO A 13 -6.26 -14.92 -15.58
C PRO A 13 -6.41 -13.87 -14.46
N LEU A 14 -5.38 -13.04 -14.26
CA LEU A 14 -5.33 -11.98 -13.26
C LEU A 14 -5.83 -10.66 -13.86
N LYS A 15 -6.33 -9.77 -12.99
CA LYS A 15 -6.87 -8.45 -13.39
C LYS A 15 -6.08 -7.28 -12.82
N ALA A 16 -5.73 -7.33 -11.54
CA ALA A 16 -4.99 -6.29 -10.83
C ALA A 16 -4.47 -6.82 -9.49
N LEU A 17 -3.61 -6.05 -8.83
CA LEU A 17 -3.36 -6.24 -7.40
C LEU A 17 -4.66 -6.00 -6.64
N ASN A 18 -5.04 -6.93 -5.76
CA ASN A 18 -6.29 -6.83 -5.01
C ASN A 18 -6.07 -6.23 -3.62
N HIS A 19 -5.12 -6.78 -2.87
CA HIS A 19 -4.76 -6.30 -1.54
C HIS A 19 -3.32 -6.66 -1.20
N VAL A 20 -2.81 -5.99 -0.17
CA VAL A 20 -1.57 -6.35 0.52
C VAL A 20 -1.90 -6.73 1.96
N SER A 21 -1.27 -7.78 2.47
CA SER A 21 -1.40 -8.20 3.86
C SER A 21 -0.23 -7.66 4.68
N ARG A 22 -0.51 -7.09 5.86
CA ARG A 22 0.49 -6.63 6.82
C ARG A 22 0.21 -7.23 8.18
N VAL A 23 1.21 -7.89 8.75
CA VAL A 23 1.18 -8.31 10.15
C VAL A 23 1.45 -7.09 11.01
N CYS A 24 0.79 -6.92 12.14
CA CYS A 24 0.97 -5.74 12.98
C CYS A 24 0.96 -6.07 14.46
N ARG A 25 1.73 -5.31 15.26
CA ARG A 25 1.72 -5.45 16.73
C ARG A 25 0.46 -4.83 17.35
N SER A 26 -0.16 -3.83 16.73
CA SER A 26 -1.43 -3.25 17.20
C SER A 26 -2.28 -2.85 16.01
N VAL A 27 -3.47 -3.47 15.93
CA VAL A 27 -4.44 -3.17 14.87
C VAL A 27 -4.86 -1.71 14.97
N GLU A 28 -5.07 -1.18 16.18
CA GLU A 28 -5.50 0.21 16.40
C GLU A 28 -4.46 1.21 15.89
N LYS A 29 -3.18 1.03 16.24
CA LYS A 29 -2.09 1.92 15.80
C LYS A 29 -1.91 1.88 14.29
N SER A 30 -1.98 0.68 13.70
CA SER A 30 -1.85 0.53 12.26
C SER A 30 -3.05 1.13 11.53
N VAL A 31 -4.28 0.91 12.00
CA VAL A 31 -5.48 1.60 11.47
C VAL A 31 -5.33 3.11 11.55
N GLU A 32 -4.89 3.64 12.70
CA GLU A 32 -4.67 5.09 12.87
C GLU A 32 -3.65 5.63 11.85
N PHE A 33 -2.52 4.95 11.68
CA PHE A 33 -1.50 5.35 10.71
C PHE A 33 -2.05 5.29 9.27
N TYR A 34 -2.58 4.16 8.83
CA TYR A 34 -3.05 3.98 7.46
C TYR A 34 -4.20 4.92 7.11
N THR A 35 -5.08 5.24 8.06
CA THR A 35 -6.18 6.19 7.85
C THR A 35 -5.72 7.64 7.90
N LYS A 36 -4.98 8.06 8.93
CA LYS A 36 -4.62 9.47 9.10
C LYS A 36 -3.49 9.91 8.19
N ILE A 37 -2.46 9.08 8.01
CA ILE A 37 -1.28 9.41 7.20
C ILE A 37 -1.56 9.12 5.73
N LEU A 38 -1.96 7.88 5.42
CA LEU A 38 -2.11 7.42 4.04
C LEU A 38 -3.53 7.59 3.48
N GLY A 39 -4.52 7.98 4.29
CA GLY A 39 -5.88 8.26 3.81
C GLY A 39 -6.70 7.02 3.47
N PHE A 40 -6.32 5.83 3.93
CA PHE A 40 -7.16 4.64 3.79
C PHE A 40 -8.46 4.77 4.59
N VAL A 41 -9.49 4.01 4.20
CA VAL A 41 -10.76 3.94 4.90
C VAL A 41 -10.96 2.53 5.44
N VAL A 42 -11.39 2.39 6.70
CA VAL A 42 -11.75 1.09 7.27
C VAL A 42 -13.05 0.61 6.60
N VAL A 43 -13.04 -0.61 6.10
CA VAL A 43 -14.21 -1.25 5.48
C VAL A 43 -14.71 -2.40 6.33
N GLU A 44 -15.97 -2.77 6.15
CA GLU A 44 -16.58 -3.89 6.87
C GLU A 44 -15.85 -5.19 6.58
N ARG A 45 -15.62 -5.97 7.63
CA ARG A 45 -14.96 -7.26 7.57
C ARG A 45 -16.01 -8.37 7.67
N PRO A 46 -15.96 -9.40 6.82
CA PRO A 46 -16.84 -10.56 6.97
C PRO A 46 -16.70 -11.18 8.36
N GLU A 47 -17.82 -11.45 9.04
CA GLU A 47 -17.86 -11.97 10.42
C GLU A 47 -17.19 -13.36 10.58
N THR A 48 -16.88 -14.05 9.49
CA THR A 48 -16.36 -15.43 9.48
C THR A 48 -14.90 -15.58 9.89
N PHE A 49 -14.20 -14.49 10.25
CA PHE A 49 -12.79 -14.55 10.58
C PHE A 49 -12.52 -14.37 12.09
N ASP A 50 -12.05 -15.43 12.74
CA ASP A 50 -11.79 -15.50 14.19
C ASP A 50 -10.37 -15.01 14.59
N PHE A 51 -9.90 -13.91 13.99
CA PHE A 51 -8.60 -13.33 14.34
C PHE A 51 -8.67 -11.80 14.41
N ASP A 52 -7.89 -11.19 15.30
CA ASP A 52 -7.86 -9.73 15.40
C ASP A 52 -7.21 -9.10 14.15
N GLY A 53 -7.89 -8.13 13.55
CA GLY A 53 -7.45 -7.53 12.30
C GLY A 53 -8.47 -6.54 11.73
N ALA A 54 -8.04 -5.77 10.75
CA ALA A 54 -8.86 -4.76 10.09
C ALA A 54 -8.66 -4.80 8.57
N TRP A 55 -9.73 -4.52 7.83
CA TRP A 55 -9.65 -4.34 6.38
C TRP A 55 -9.75 -2.85 6.10
N LEU A 56 -8.80 -2.35 5.32
CA LEU A 56 -8.82 -0.99 4.82
C LEU A 56 -8.81 -0.99 3.31
N PHE A 57 -9.43 0.01 2.71
CA PHE A 57 -9.47 0.16 1.26
C PHE A 57 -9.38 1.63 0.88
N ASN A 58 -8.51 1.93 -0.07
CA ASN A 58 -8.51 3.17 -0.86
C ASN A 58 -7.59 2.98 -2.07
N TYR A 59 -7.62 3.90 -3.04
CA TYR A 59 -6.72 3.89 -4.20
C TYR A 59 -6.78 2.62 -5.05
N GLY A 60 -7.91 1.89 -4.98
CA GLY A 60 -8.13 0.62 -5.68
C GLY A 60 -7.45 -0.60 -5.07
N VAL A 61 -6.81 -0.49 -3.90
CA VAL A 61 -6.11 -1.59 -3.23
C VAL A 61 -6.58 -1.76 -1.78
N GLY A 62 -6.72 -3.01 -1.35
CA GLY A 62 -6.95 -3.35 0.05
C GLY A 62 -5.67 -3.41 0.87
N VAL A 63 -5.71 -3.00 2.13
CA VAL A 63 -4.70 -3.33 3.14
C VAL A 63 -5.39 -4.20 4.20
N HIS A 64 -4.98 -5.45 4.29
CA HIS A 64 -5.46 -6.37 5.32
C HIS A 64 -4.45 -6.38 6.47
N LEU A 65 -4.86 -5.82 7.60
CA LEU A 65 -4.11 -5.87 8.84
C LEU A 65 -4.43 -7.16 9.58
N VAL A 66 -3.39 -7.90 9.95
CA VAL A 66 -3.49 -9.13 10.75
C VAL A 66 -2.71 -8.90 12.02
N LYS A 67 -3.34 -9.05 13.18
CA LYS A 67 -2.66 -8.97 14.47
C LYS A 67 -1.60 -10.09 14.55
N CYS A 68 -0.37 -9.71 14.89
CA CYS A 68 0.69 -10.67 15.17
C CYS A 68 0.32 -11.52 16.38
N ARG A 69 0.53 -12.84 16.28
CA ARG A 69 0.44 -13.75 17.42
C ARG A 69 1.76 -13.70 18.18
N ASP A 70 1.71 -14.04 19.47
CA ASP A 70 2.89 -13.98 20.34
C ASP A 70 4.02 -14.93 19.90
N ASP A 71 3.69 -16.00 19.15
CA ASP A 71 4.62 -17.01 18.64
C ASP A 71 5.09 -16.78 17.19
N ASP A 72 4.73 -15.64 16.59
CA ASP A 72 4.92 -15.33 15.15
C ASP A 72 5.74 -14.04 14.93
N GLU A 73 6.50 -13.56 15.93
CA GLU A 73 7.21 -12.27 15.85
C GLU A 73 8.22 -12.20 14.69
N GLU A 74 8.72 -13.33 14.20
CA GLU A 74 9.62 -13.35 13.04
C GLU A 74 8.97 -12.88 11.72
N LYS A 75 7.64 -12.77 11.68
CA LYS A 75 6.90 -12.22 10.52
C LYS A 75 6.94 -10.69 10.48
N LEU A 76 7.26 -10.04 11.60
CA LEU A 76 7.40 -8.60 11.67
C LEU A 76 8.81 -8.20 11.22
N PRO A 77 8.95 -7.03 10.58
CA PRO A 77 10.26 -6.42 10.41
C PRO A 77 10.92 -6.27 11.79
N GLY A 78 12.24 -6.36 11.81
CA GLY A 78 13.05 -6.26 13.02
C GLY A 78 12.95 -4.89 13.70
N ASP A 79 14.08 -4.24 13.98
CA ASP A 79 14.02 -2.91 14.59
C ASP A 79 13.30 -1.90 13.67
N ALA A 80 12.14 -1.40 14.12
CA ALA A 80 11.37 -0.38 13.43
C ALA A 80 12.13 0.97 13.33
N ASN A 81 13.18 1.14 14.14
CA ASN A 81 14.10 2.29 14.08
C ASN A 81 15.31 2.06 13.16
N ARG A 82 15.37 0.94 12.44
CA ARG A 82 16.43 0.73 11.46
C ARG A 82 16.45 1.90 10.46
N PRO A 83 17.64 2.34 9.99
CA PRO A 83 17.72 3.34 8.94
C PRO A 83 16.90 2.93 7.72
N LEU A 84 16.24 3.90 7.09
CA LEU A 84 15.53 3.66 5.84
C LEU A 84 16.54 3.30 4.74
N ASP A 85 16.28 2.21 4.03
CA ASP A 85 17.05 1.77 2.87
C ASP A 85 16.14 1.82 1.62
N PRO A 86 16.36 2.73 0.66
CA PRO A 86 15.60 2.77 -0.59
C PRO A 86 15.56 1.45 -1.38
N MET A 87 16.44 0.49 -1.08
CA MET A 87 16.49 -0.82 -1.72
C MET A 87 15.71 -1.91 -0.96
N ASP A 88 15.17 -1.61 0.23
CA ASP A 88 14.35 -2.55 1.00
C ASP A 88 13.00 -2.84 0.29
N ASN A 89 12.43 -4.02 0.58
CA ASN A 89 11.10 -4.39 0.07
C ASN A 89 10.02 -3.41 0.57
N HIS A 90 9.25 -2.85 -0.36
CA HIS A 90 8.20 -1.88 -0.06
C HIS A 90 6.94 -2.10 -0.89
N ILE A 91 5.85 -1.47 -0.45
CA ILE A 91 4.70 -1.18 -1.32
C ILE A 91 4.77 0.29 -1.71
N SER A 92 4.42 0.62 -2.95
CA SER A 92 4.53 1.97 -3.47
C SER A 92 3.16 2.55 -3.83
N PHE A 93 2.97 3.84 -3.54
CA PHE A 93 1.77 4.59 -3.89
C PHE A 93 2.12 5.77 -4.79
N GLN A 94 1.34 5.91 -5.87
CA GLN A 94 1.43 7.05 -6.78
C GLN A 94 0.90 8.33 -6.10
N CYS A 95 1.62 9.43 -6.21
CA CYS A 95 1.24 10.73 -5.70
C CYS A 95 1.67 11.85 -6.64
N GLU A 96 0.71 12.59 -7.18
CA GLU A 96 0.99 13.76 -8.02
C GLU A 96 1.45 14.97 -7.18
N LYS A 97 0.99 15.05 -5.92
CA LYS A 97 1.19 16.21 -5.04
C LYS A 97 2.22 15.92 -3.95
N MET A 98 3.45 15.68 -4.37
CA MET A 98 4.54 15.24 -3.48
C MET A 98 4.81 16.20 -2.32
N GLU A 99 4.70 17.52 -2.53
CA GLU A 99 4.90 18.52 -1.47
C GLU A 99 3.81 18.47 -0.39
N GLU A 100 2.54 18.34 -0.79
CA GLU A 100 1.42 18.20 0.15
C GLU A 100 1.58 16.92 0.99
N MET A 101 2.02 15.83 0.37
CA MET A 101 2.29 14.58 1.08
C MET A 101 3.48 14.70 2.03
N GLU A 102 4.57 15.35 1.61
CA GLU A 102 5.73 15.61 2.48
C GLU A 102 5.33 16.44 3.72
N GLN A 103 4.50 17.48 3.53
CA GLN A 103 3.97 18.27 4.65
C GLN A 103 3.13 17.40 5.59
N LYS A 104 2.26 16.55 5.05
CA LYS A 104 1.43 15.64 5.86
C LYS A 104 2.27 14.68 6.71
N LEU A 105 3.39 14.18 6.18
CA LEU A 105 4.33 13.35 6.95
C LEU A 105 4.97 14.14 8.10
N LYS A 106 5.39 15.39 7.85
CA LYS A 106 5.95 16.28 8.88
C LYS A 106 4.95 16.54 10.00
N GLU A 107 3.72 16.91 9.65
CA GLU A 107 2.65 17.18 10.62
C GLU A 107 2.27 15.94 11.44
N GLY A 108 2.32 14.77 10.81
CA GLY A 108 2.11 13.48 11.47
C GLY A 108 3.29 12.98 12.31
N GLY A 109 4.42 13.69 12.34
CA GLY A 109 5.63 13.27 13.04
C GLY A 109 6.27 11.99 12.47
N VAL A 110 6.02 11.68 11.20
CA VAL A 110 6.51 10.48 10.54
C VAL A 110 7.90 10.73 9.98
N LYS A 111 8.87 9.89 10.35
CA LYS A 111 10.22 9.92 9.76
C LYS A 111 10.17 9.43 8.32
N TYR A 112 10.81 10.16 7.42
CA TYR A 112 10.90 9.79 6.01
C TYR A 112 12.26 10.15 5.41
N MET A 113 12.60 9.54 4.28
CA MET A 113 13.71 9.88 3.41
C MET A 113 13.17 10.39 2.08
N LYS A 114 13.74 11.47 1.56
CA LYS A 114 13.40 12.01 0.23
C LYS A 114 14.52 11.73 -0.75
N ARG A 115 14.16 11.37 -1.98
CA ARG A 115 15.09 11.19 -3.11
C ARG A 115 14.43 11.72 -4.38
N THR A 116 15.24 12.26 -5.28
CA THR A 116 14.82 12.59 -6.65
C THR A 116 15.77 11.89 -7.62
N ILE A 117 15.21 11.31 -8.68
CA ILE A 117 15.96 10.63 -9.76
C ILE A 117 15.51 11.17 -11.13
N GLY A 118 16.36 11.03 -12.15
CA GLY A 118 16.00 11.40 -13.53
C GLY A 118 15.88 12.92 -13.77
N GLU A 119 16.44 13.76 -12.90
CA GLU A 119 16.41 15.23 -13.07
C GLU A 119 16.97 15.69 -14.41
N GLU A 120 18.07 15.07 -14.86
CA GLU A 120 18.73 15.38 -16.13
C GLU A 120 17.93 14.91 -17.37
N GLU A 121 16.96 14.02 -17.18
CA GLU A 121 16.15 13.42 -18.25
C GLU A 121 14.85 14.20 -18.51
N GLY A 122 14.61 15.30 -17.79
CA GLY A 122 13.46 16.20 -17.99
C GLY A 122 12.13 15.70 -17.44
N ALA A 123 12.13 14.53 -16.78
CA ALA A 123 10.97 13.94 -16.11
C ALA A 123 11.39 13.43 -14.72
N PRO A 124 11.66 14.33 -13.76
CA PRO A 124 12.12 13.94 -12.44
C PRO A 124 11.08 13.07 -11.74
N ILE A 125 11.57 12.04 -11.05
CA ILE A 125 10.78 11.19 -10.18
C ILE A 125 11.21 11.47 -8.75
N ASP A 126 10.28 12.01 -7.97
CA ASP A 126 10.42 12.22 -6.54
C ASP A 126 9.91 10.98 -5.80
N GLN A 127 10.62 10.62 -4.74
CA GLN A 127 10.32 9.47 -3.90
C GLN A 127 10.38 9.90 -2.42
N LEU A 128 9.38 9.49 -1.65
CA LEU A 128 9.38 9.56 -0.19
C LEU A 128 9.31 8.14 0.35
N PHE A 129 10.32 7.76 1.13
CA PHE A 129 10.39 6.46 1.80
C PHE A 129 10.10 6.63 3.28
N LEU A 130 9.25 5.77 3.81
CA LEU A 130 8.83 5.79 5.22
C LEU A 130 8.49 4.37 5.69
N ASN A 131 8.36 4.20 6.99
CA ASN A 131 7.87 2.96 7.59
C ASN A 131 6.47 3.14 8.16
N ASP A 132 5.67 2.09 8.10
CA ASP A 132 4.48 1.95 8.94
C ASP A 132 4.88 1.74 10.43
N PRO A 133 3.92 1.68 11.37
CA PRO A 133 4.22 1.53 12.79
C PRO A 133 5.02 0.27 13.16
N ASP A 134 5.02 -0.74 12.29
CA ASP A 134 5.69 -2.03 12.52
C ASP A 134 7.00 -2.17 11.73
N GLY A 135 7.39 -1.16 10.95
CA GLY A 135 8.67 -1.13 10.22
C GLY A 135 8.57 -1.66 8.79
N PHE A 136 7.37 -1.84 8.24
CA PHE A 136 7.20 -2.18 6.83
C PHE A 136 7.34 -0.93 5.99
N MET A 137 8.20 -1.02 4.99
CA MET A 137 8.53 0.12 4.16
C MET A 137 7.42 0.43 3.15
N ILE A 138 7.18 1.72 3.00
CA ILE A 138 6.25 2.31 2.06
C ILE A 138 7.03 3.35 1.25
N GLU A 139 6.78 3.34 -0.05
CA GLU A 139 7.23 4.37 -0.97
C GLU A 139 6.02 5.20 -1.41
N ILE A 140 6.22 6.51 -1.54
CA ILE A 140 5.32 7.41 -2.23
C ILE A 140 6.13 8.04 -3.38
N CYS A 141 5.66 7.93 -4.62
CA CYS A 141 6.36 8.49 -5.77
C CYS A 141 5.41 9.08 -6.81
N ASN A 142 5.93 9.94 -7.68
CA ASN A 142 5.25 10.41 -8.90
C ASN A 142 5.71 9.59 -10.13
N CYS A 143 5.83 8.28 -9.98
CA CYS A 143 6.40 7.36 -10.97
C CYS A 143 5.67 7.33 -12.33
N GLU A 144 4.44 7.84 -12.45
CA GLU A 144 3.77 8.02 -13.76
C GLU A 144 4.51 8.95 -14.73
N ASN A 145 5.48 9.72 -14.25
CA ASN A 145 6.41 10.46 -15.10
C ASN A 145 7.31 9.52 -15.95
N LEU A 146 7.42 8.25 -15.58
CA LEU A 146 8.21 7.24 -16.29
C LEU A 146 7.45 6.66 -17.49
N LYS A 147 8.09 6.72 -18.66
CA LYS A 147 7.59 6.01 -19.84
C LYS A 147 7.98 4.53 -19.81
N LEU A 148 7.01 3.65 -19.60
CA LEU A 148 7.19 2.20 -19.73
C LEU A 148 7.41 1.80 -21.20
N GLN A 149 8.44 1.02 -21.46
CA GLN A 149 8.73 0.44 -22.78
C GLN A 149 8.73 -1.09 -22.68
N SER A 150 7.95 -1.76 -23.52
CA SER A 150 7.90 -3.22 -23.58
C SER A 150 7.69 -3.69 -25.02
N SER A 151 8.32 -4.82 -25.35
CA SER A 151 8.07 -5.55 -26.61
C SER A 151 6.83 -6.43 -26.56
N GLN A 152 6.23 -6.61 -25.37
CA GLN A 152 5.05 -7.43 -25.12
C GLN A 152 3.87 -6.57 -24.67
N PRO A 153 2.61 -6.98 -24.94
CA PRO A 153 1.43 -6.26 -24.46
C PRO A 153 1.39 -6.16 -22.93
N ILE A 154 1.24 -4.94 -22.42
CA ILE A 154 1.01 -4.69 -21.00
C ILE A 154 -0.49 -4.72 -20.73
N LYS A 155 -0.91 -5.55 -19.77
CA LYS A 155 -2.30 -5.54 -19.28
C LYS A 155 -2.44 -4.49 -18.19
N LEU A 156 -3.28 -3.50 -18.43
CA LEU A 156 -3.68 -2.53 -17.43
C LEU A 156 -5.00 -2.97 -16.76
N PRO A 157 -5.20 -2.66 -15.47
CA PRO A 157 -6.49 -2.84 -14.84
C PRO A 157 -7.60 -2.15 -15.64
N SER A 158 -8.71 -2.84 -15.90
CA SER A 158 -9.89 -2.29 -16.60
C SER A 158 -11.18 -2.87 -16.00
N ASP A 159 -12.20 -2.01 -15.85
CA ASP A 159 -13.64 -2.25 -15.57
C ASP A 159 -14.05 -3.17 -14.40
N LYS A 160 -13.12 -3.84 -13.72
CA LYS A 160 -13.36 -4.74 -12.56
C LYS A 160 -12.18 -4.75 -11.59
N HIS A 161 -11.46 -3.63 -11.49
CA HIS A 161 -10.35 -3.51 -10.54
C HIS A 161 -10.86 -3.45 -9.09
N ASN A 162 -11.95 -2.72 -8.88
CA ASN A 162 -12.49 -2.41 -7.55
C ASN A 162 -13.77 -3.21 -7.27
N PRO A 163 -14.03 -3.60 -6.01
CA PRO A 163 -15.31 -4.17 -5.60
C PRO A 163 -16.44 -3.13 -5.70
N PRO A 164 -17.72 -3.55 -5.78
CA PRO A 164 -18.85 -2.64 -5.64
C PRO A 164 -18.78 -1.86 -4.32
N ILE A 165 -19.07 -0.56 -4.37
CA ILE A 165 -19.01 0.34 -3.20
C ILE A 165 -20.43 0.76 -2.83
N GLU A 166 -20.82 0.49 -1.59
CA GLU A 166 -22.02 1.02 -0.98
C GLU A 166 -21.62 2.09 0.04
N LEU A 167 -22.00 3.35 -0.20
CA LEU A 167 -21.73 4.45 0.71
C LEU A 167 -22.93 4.66 1.63
N THR A 168 -22.74 4.47 2.94
CA THR A 168 -23.73 4.90 3.92
C THR A 168 -23.68 6.43 4.02
N LYS A 169 -24.81 7.11 3.80
CA LYS A 169 -24.89 8.56 3.99
C LYS A 169 -24.68 8.85 5.47
N THR A 170 -23.66 9.63 5.82
CA THR A 170 -23.58 10.27 7.13
C THR A 170 -24.71 11.28 7.23
N ASP A 171 -25.61 11.11 8.19
CA ASP A 171 -26.67 12.08 8.48
C ASP A 171 -26.03 13.42 8.85
N GLU A 172 -26.15 14.42 7.97
CA GLU A 172 -25.96 15.82 8.31
C GLU A 172 -27.09 16.26 9.25
N LYS A 173 -27.00 15.90 10.52
CA LYS A 173 -27.85 16.46 11.58
C LYS A 173 -27.01 17.22 12.60
N GLY A 174 -27.09 18.55 12.50
CA GLY A 174 -27.07 19.41 13.67
C GLY A 174 -25.82 20.28 13.85
N ARG A 175 -25.76 21.39 13.14
CA ARG A 175 -25.23 22.65 13.69
C ARG A 175 -26.07 23.81 13.16
N CYS A 176 -27.17 24.10 13.86
CA CYS A 176 -27.68 25.46 13.99
C CYS A 176 -26.85 26.16 15.08
#